data_AF-A0A0G4M7E1-F1
#
_entry.id   AF-A0A0G4M7E1-F1
#
_cell.length_a   1.000
_cell.length_b   1.000
_cell.length_c   1.000
_cell.angle_alpha   90.00
_cell.angle_beta   90.00
_cell.angle_gamma   90.00
#
_symmetry.space_group_name_H-M   'P 1'
#
loop_
_entity.id
_entity.type
_entity.pdbx_description
1 polymer ?
#
loop_
_entity_poly.entity_id
_entity_poly.type
_entity_poly.pdbx_seq_one_letter_code
_entity_poly.pdbx_strand_id
1 'polypeptide(L)'
;MASSARPSSTAKQPPAIVCVGMAGSGKTTFMRRINSYLHGKKEPPYVINLDPAVINVPFESNIDIRDSVNYEEVMKQYNLGPNGGILTSLNLFATKVDQIVNLLEKRTTPDSANPDKEPIKNILV
;
A
#
# COMPACT_ATOMS: atom_id res chain seq x y z
N MET A 1 -28.22 26.05 18.67
CA MET A 1 -27.52 26.61 17.49
C MET A 1 -26.04 26.31 17.61
N ALA A 2 -25.52 25.44 16.73
CA ALA A 2 -24.14 25.41 16.25
C ALA A 2 -23.99 24.13 15.39
N SER A 3 -24.56 24.19 14.18
CA SER A 3 -24.22 23.20 13.14
C SER A 3 -22.79 23.51 12.71
N SER A 4 -21.81 22.67 13.08
CA SER A 4 -20.45 22.82 12.57
C SER A 4 -20.46 22.36 11.10
N ALA A 5 -20.56 23.32 10.20
CA ALA A 5 -20.38 23.10 8.78
C ALA A 5 -18.99 22.50 8.55
N ARG A 6 -18.94 21.24 8.07
CA ARG A 6 -17.70 20.67 7.53
C ARG A 6 -17.35 21.45 6.27
N PRO A 7 -16.15 22.04 6.12
CA PRO A 7 -15.78 22.71 4.89
C PRO A 7 -15.78 21.70 3.75
N SER A 8 -16.65 21.96 2.78
CA SER A 8 -16.80 21.20 1.54
C SER A 8 -15.66 21.56 0.59
N SER A 9 -14.47 20.97 0.78
CA SER A 9 -13.48 20.85 -0.28
C SER A 9 -13.59 19.43 -0.84
N THR A 10 -14.37 19.23 -1.90
CA THR A 10 -14.42 17.96 -2.64
C THR A 10 -13.12 17.81 -3.46
N ALA A 11 -11.99 17.71 -2.79
CA ALA A 11 -10.79 17.13 -3.36
C ALA A 11 -11.12 15.64 -3.58
N LYS A 12 -11.18 15.21 -4.83
CA LYS A 12 -11.50 13.82 -5.19
C LYS A 12 -10.40 12.93 -4.62
N GLN A 13 -10.71 12.18 -3.56
CA GLN A 13 -9.78 11.20 -3.02
C GLN A 13 -9.42 10.18 -4.12
N PRO A 14 -8.14 9.81 -4.26
CA PRO A 14 -7.75 8.85 -5.27
C PRO A 14 -8.33 7.47 -4.95
N PRO A 15 -8.78 6.71 -5.97
CA PRO A 15 -9.24 5.35 -5.77
C PRO A 15 -8.09 4.46 -5.25
N ALA A 16 -8.40 3.63 -4.27
CA ALA A 16 -7.56 2.54 -3.80
C ALA A 16 -8.09 1.21 -4.32
N ILE A 17 -7.24 0.44 -4.98
CA ILE A 17 -7.55 -0.90 -5.50
C ILE A 17 -6.79 -1.90 -4.65
N VAL A 18 -7.53 -2.74 -3.92
CA VAL A 18 -6.96 -3.79 -3.07
C VAL A 18 -7.15 -5.15 -3.74
N CYS A 19 -6.05 -5.86 -4.01
CA CYS A 19 -6.07 -7.16 -4.68
C CYS A 19 -6.11 -8.32 -3.68
N VAL A 20 -7.30 -8.90 -3.50
CA VAL A 20 -7.52 -10.04 -2.60
C VAL A 20 -7.91 -11.29 -3.40
N GLY A 21 -7.46 -12.46 -2.95
CA GLY A 21 -7.69 -13.73 -3.63
C GLY A 21 -6.82 -14.85 -3.10
N MET A 22 -7.16 -16.10 -3.43
CA MET A 22 -6.41 -17.29 -3.00
C MET A 22 -4.97 -17.31 -3.54
N ALA A 23 -4.09 -18.08 -2.92
CA ALA A 23 -2.77 -18.35 -3.50
C ALA A 23 -2.92 -18.94 -4.91
N GLY A 24 -2.10 -18.48 -5.86
CA GLY A 24 -2.18 -18.91 -7.25
C GLY A 24 -3.30 -18.28 -8.10
N SER A 25 -4.18 -17.44 -7.54
CA SER A 25 -5.26 -16.78 -8.31
C SER A 25 -4.80 -15.69 -9.29
N GLY A 26 -3.48 -15.44 -9.38
CA GLY A 26 -2.91 -14.46 -10.31
C GLY A 26 -2.86 -13.01 -9.82
N LYS A 27 -3.02 -12.74 -8.52
CA LYS A 27 -2.96 -11.37 -7.93
C LYS A 27 -1.71 -10.59 -8.36
N THR A 28 -0.53 -11.19 -8.21
CA THR A 28 0.75 -10.56 -8.59
C THR A 28 0.83 -10.27 -10.08
N THR A 29 0.27 -11.16 -10.93
CA THR A 29 0.18 -10.96 -12.38
C THR A 29 -0.75 -9.80 -12.72
N PHE A 30 -1.89 -9.71 -12.03
CA PHE A 30 -2.82 -8.58 -12.17
C PHE A 30 -2.15 -7.27 -11.77
N MET A 31 -1.52 -7.21 -10.60
CA MET A 31 -0.79 -6.03 -10.11
C MET A 31 0.31 -5.59 -11.07
N ARG A 32 1.08 -6.53 -11.62
CA ARG A 32 2.09 -6.24 -12.65
C ARG A 32 1.47 -5.61 -13.90
N ARG A 33 0.35 -6.15 -14.39
CA ARG A 33 -0.28 -5.67 -15.63
C ARG A 33 -0.92 -4.30 -15.46
N ILE A 34 -1.66 -4.07 -14.37
CA ILE A 34 -2.29 -2.77 -14.11
C ILE A 34 -1.23 -1.69 -13.85
N ASN A 35 -0.14 -2.02 -13.14
CA ASN A 35 0.96 -1.08 -12.96
C ASN A 35 1.59 -0.68 -14.30
N SER A 36 1.96 -1.66 -15.14
CA SER A 36 2.51 -1.41 -16.47
C SER A 36 1.57 -0.59 -17.36
N TYR A 37 0.26 -0.83 -17.29
CA TYR A 37 -0.75 -0.08 -18.04
C TYR A 37 -0.83 1.39 -17.59
N LEU A 38 -0.84 1.64 -16.28
CA LEU A 38 -0.90 2.99 -15.72
C LEU A 38 0.39 3.79 -15.98
N HIS A 39 1.56 3.14 -15.91
CA HIS A 39 2.82 3.73 -16.38
C HIS A 39 2.77 4.12 -17.86
N GLY A 40 2.20 3.27 -18.72
CA GLY A 40 2.01 3.58 -20.15
C GLY A 40 1.11 4.80 -20.41
N LYS A 41 0.20 5.11 -19.47
CA LYS A 41 -0.66 6.30 -19.51
C LYS A 41 -0.03 7.55 -18.88
N LYS A 42 1.22 7.47 -18.41
CA LYS A 42 1.90 8.53 -17.63
C LYS A 42 1.17 8.87 -16.32
N GLU A 43 0.44 7.92 -15.75
CA GLU A 43 -0.24 8.05 -14.46
C GLU A 43 0.25 6.97 -13.49
N PRO A 44 1.54 6.99 -13.10
CA PRO A 44 2.11 5.93 -12.26
C PRO A 44 1.32 5.80 -10.94
N PRO A 45 0.90 4.60 -10.57
CA PRO A 45 0.18 4.38 -9.32
C PRO A 45 1.13 4.40 -8.13
N TYR A 46 0.58 4.64 -6.95
CA TYR A 46 1.26 4.41 -5.69
C TYR A 46 1.03 2.97 -5.24
N VAL A 47 2.09 2.17 -5.22
CA VAL A 47 2.00 0.71 -5.00
C VAL A 47 2.42 0.35 -3.58
N ILE A 48 1.62 -0.46 -2.91
CA ILE A 48 1.85 -0.96 -1.57
C ILE A 48 1.90 -2.49 -1.63
N ASN A 49 2.99 -3.10 -1.17
CA ASN A 49 3.08 -4.55 -1.01
C ASN A 49 2.80 -4.93 0.45
N LEU A 50 1.75 -5.73 0.66
CA LEU A 50 1.37 -6.27 1.97
C LEU A 50 1.71 -7.76 2.15
N ASP A 51 2.28 -8.42 1.14
CA ASP A 51 2.66 -9.84 1.24
C ASP A 51 4.10 -9.98 1.77
N PRO A 52 4.29 -10.51 3.01
CA PRO A 52 5.62 -10.69 3.58
C PRO A 52 6.36 -11.92 3.03
N ALA A 53 5.64 -12.86 2.41
CA ALA A 53 6.20 -14.13 1.94
C ALA A 53 6.60 -14.11 0.46
N VAL A 54 6.38 -12.99 -0.24
CA VAL A 54 6.75 -12.84 -1.65
C VAL A 54 8.26 -12.61 -1.79
N ILE A 55 8.94 -13.52 -2.50
CA ILE A 55 10.40 -13.47 -2.69
C ILE A 55 10.78 -12.34 -3.65
N ASN A 56 10.04 -12.21 -4.75
CA ASN A 56 10.34 -11.22 -5.78
C ASN A 56 9.06 -10.52 -6.23
N VAL A 57 8.99 -9.21 -6.01
CA VAL A 57 7.90 -8.37 -6.51
C VAL A 57 8.33 -7.83 -7.88
N PRO A 58 7.65 -8.17 -8.98
CA PRO A 58 8.06 -7.78 -10.33
C PRO A 58 7.71 -6.32 -10.68
N PHE A 59 7.51 -5.47 -9.67
CA PHE A 59 7.15 -4.07 -9.78
C PHE A 59 7.74 -3.28 -8.61
N GLU A 60 8.05 -2.00 -8.82
CA GLU A 60 8.50 -1.12 -7.75
C GLU A 60 7.34 -0.80 -6.81
N SER A 61 7.49 -1.16 -5.54
CA SER A 61 6.56 -0.81 -4.46
C SER A 61 7.05 0.43 -3.72
N ASN A 62 6.17 1.40 -3.49
CA ASN A 62 6.47 2.59 -2.69
C ASN A 62 6.49 2.28 -1.19
N ILE A 63 5.70 1.31 -0.75
CA ILE A 63 5.67 0.80 0.62
C ILE A 63 5.74 -0.72 0.53
N ASP A 64 6.69 -1.34 1.21
CA ASP A 64 6.80 -2.79 1.31
C ASP A 64 6.80 -3.22 2.78
N ILE A 65 5.93 -4.18 3.14
CA ILE A 65 5.93 -4.79 4.47
C ILE A 65 7.30 -5.40 4.82
N ARG A 66 8.05 -5.87 3.83
CA ARG A 66 9.36 -6.51 4.01
C ARG A 66 10.43 -5.56 4.57
N ASP A 67 10.29 -4.25 4.34
CA ASP A 67 11.18 -3.24 4.91
C ASP A 67 10.95 -3.05 6.43
N SER A 68 9.74 -3.34 6.88
CA SER A 68 9.34 -3.19 8.29
C SER A 68 9.40 -4.49 9.08
N VAL A 69 9.26 -5.64 8.41
CA VAL A 69 9.17 -6.96 9.03
C VAL A 69 9.90 -7.98 8.18
N ASN A 70 10.93 -8.61 8.76
CA ASN A 70 11.64 -9.70 8.12
C ASN A 70 10.94 -11.04 8.40
N TYR A 71 10.25 -11.57 7.40
CA TYR A 71 9.50 -12.83 7.48
C TYR A 71 10.36 -14.01 7.95
N GLU A 72 11.59 -14.16 7.43
CA GLU A 72 12.48 -15.26 7.82
C GLU A 72 12.93 -15.16 9.27
N GLU A 73 13.19 -13.93 9.74
CA GLU A 73 13.59 -13.69 11.11
C GLU A 73 12.43 -13.92 12.08
N VAL A 74 11.21 -13.47 11.73
CA VAL A 74 10.00 -13.74 12.51
C VAL A 74 9.75 -15.25 12.63
N MET A 75 9.92 -16.01 11.55
CA MET A 75 9.81 -17.47 11.61
C MET A 75 10.84 -18.10 12.55
N LYS A 76 12.10 -17.65 12.50
CA LYS A 76 13.19 -18.17 13.35
C LYS A 76 13.01 -17.78 14.83
N GLN A 77 12.73 -16.52 15.13
CA GLN A 77 12.63 -16.00 16.50
C GLN A 77 11.43 -16.58 17.26
N TYR A 78 10.29 -16.71 16.59
CA TYR A 78 9.06 -17.20 17.21
C TYR A 78 8.84 -18.70 16.98
N ASN A 79 9.80 -19.38 16.32
CA ASN A 79 9.75 -20.79 15.96
C ASN A 79 8.43 -21.18 15.26
N LEU A 80 8.02 -20.36 14.28
CA LEU A 80 6.74 -20.46 13.59
C LEU A 80 6.89 -21.20 12.25
N GLY A 81 5.87 -21.99 11.91
CA GLY A 81 5.68 -22.46 10.53
C GLY A 81 5.30 -21.33 9.57
N PRO A 82 5.27 -21.58 8.26
CA PRO A 82 5.07 -20.54 7.24
C PRO A 82 3.77 -19.74 7.41
N ASN A 83 2.67 -20.42 7.75
CA ASN A 83 1.39 -19.75 8.02
C ASN A 83 1.43 -18.86 9.28
N GLY A 84 2.15 -19.31 10.31
CA GLY A 84 2.34 -18.53 11.53
C GLY A 84 3.23 -17.31 11.29
N GLY A 85 4.28 -17.46 10.47
CA GLY A 85 5.14 -16.36 10.05
C GLY A 85 4.36 -15.27 9.30
N ILE A 86 3.44 -15.64 8.42
CA ILE A 86 2.60 -14.68 7.67
C ILE A 86 1.71 -13.89 8.64
N LEU A 87 0.98 -14.59 9.52
CA LEU A 87 0.06 -13.95 10.46
C LEU A 87 0.79 -13.02 11.42
N THR A 88 1.91 -13.46 12.01
CA THR A 88 2.71 -12.64 12.91
C THR A 88 3.29 -11.43 12.19
N SER A 89 3.75 -11.59 10.95
CA SER A 89 4.29 -10.47 10.17
C SER A 89 3.21 -9.42 9.86
N LEU A 90 2.02 -9.87 9.48
CA LEU A 90 0.86 -8.98 9.27
C LEU A 90 0.44 -8.28 10.57
N ASN A 91 0.49 -8.96 11.72
CA ASN A 91 0.18 -8.36 13.02
C ASN A 91 1.20 -7.29 13.41
N LEU A 92 2.49 -7.54 13.21
CA LEU A 92 3.54 -6.55 13.46
C LEU A 92 3.38 -5.34 12.55
N PHE A 93 3.02 -5.55 11.28
CA PHE A 93 2.74 -4.47 10.34
C PHE A 93 1.47 -3.68 10.71
N ALA A 94 0.43 -4.35 11.21
CA ALA A 94 -0.80 -3.70 11.66
C ALA A 94 -0.55 -2.65 12.75
N THR A 95 0.48 -2.82 13.59
CA THR A 95 0.87 -1.81 14.59
C THR A 95 1.37 -0.49 13.97
N LYS A 96 1.77 -0.51 12.69
CA LYS A 96 2.26 0.64 11.93
C LYS A 96 1.25 1.16 10.89
N VAL A 97 0.05 0.60 10.82
CA VAL A 97 -0.99 1.00 9.84
C VAL A 97 -1.28 2.49 9.93
N ASP A 98 -1.36 3.05 11.14
CA ASP A 98 -1.63 4.48 11.30
C ASP A 98 -0.54 5.35 10.66
N GLN A 99 0.73 4.94 10.73
CA GLN A 99 1.83 5.66 10.09
C GLN A 99 1.71 5.64 8.56
N ILE A 100 1.25 4.51 8.01
CA ILE A 100 1.06 4.31 6.57
C ILE A 100 -0.12 5.14 6.07
N VAL A 101 -1.24 5.13 6.77
CA VAL A 101 -2.42 5.94 6.44
C VAL A 101 -2.05 7.42 6.46
N ASN A 102 -1.37 7.89 7.52
CA ASN A 102 -0.90 9.27 7.61
C ASN A 102 0.06 9.65 6.46
N LEU A 103 0.91 8.72 6.02
CA LEU A 103 1.80 8.93 4.89
C LEU A 103 0.99 9.05 3.58
N LEU A 104 -0.01 8.19 3.38
CA LEU A 104 -0.91 8.25 2.21
C LEU A 104 -1.71 9.55 2.19
N GLU A 105 -2.28 10.00 3.30
CA GLU A 105 -3.00 11.27 3.38
C GLU A 105 -2.12 12.46 2.99
N LYS A 106 -0.88 12.50 3.48
CA LYS A 106 0.09 13.55 3.12
C LYS A 106 0.50 13.55 1.65
N ARG A 107 0.44 12.39 0.98
CA ARG A 107 0.83 12.25 -0.44
C ARG A 107 -0.34 12.41 -1.41
N THR A 108 -1.56 12.26 -0.92
CA THR A 108 -2.80 12.40 -1.70
C THR A 108 -3.38 13.80 -1.59
N THR A 109 -3.07 14.54 -0.51
CA THR A 109 -3.39 15.96 -0.40
C THR A 109 -2.44 16.81 -1.24
N PRO A 110 -2.95 17.75 -2.05
CA PRO A 110 -2.10 18.70 -2.76
C PRO A 110 -1.40 19.60 -1.74
N ASP A 111 -0.07 19.54 -1.72
CA ASP A 111 0.75 20.28 -0.77
C ASP A 111 0.81 21.75 -1.21
N SER A 112 0.14 22.64 -0.46
CA SER A 112 0.10 24.09 -0.75
C SER A 112 1.49 24.75 -0.78
N ALA A 113 2.52 24.06 -0.27
CA ALA A 113 3.90 24.53 -0.21
C ALA A 113 4.77 24.13 -1.43
N ASN A 114 4.36 23.14 -2.23
CA ASN A 114 5.11 22.68 -3.41
C ASN A 114 4.16 22.34 -4.58
N PRO A 115 3.81 23.33 -5.43
CA PRO A 115 2.82 23.17 -6.50
C PRO A 115 3.25 22.21 -7.64
N ASP A 116 4.53 21.85 -7.74
CA ASP A 116 5.05 20.98 -8.80
C ASP A 116 4.87 19.47 -8.55
N LYS A 117 4.41 19.08 -7.35
CA LYS A 117 4.27 17.66 -7.01
C LYS A 117 2.87 17.18 -7.37
N GLU A 118 2.73 16.49 -8.50
CA GLU A 118 1.44 15.90 -8.88
C GLU A 118 0.93 14.96 -7.76
N PRO A 119 -0.32 15.15 -7.30
CA PRO A 119 -0.91 14.28 -6.29
C PRO A 119 -1.09 12.87 -6.85
N ILE A 120 -0.98 11.86 -5.98
CA ILE A 120 -1.21 10.46 -6.37
C ILE A 120 -2.64 10.33 -6.90
N LYS A 121 -2.77 9.83 -8.12
CA LYS A 121 -4.07 9.62 -8.78
C LYS A 121 -4.65 8.22 -8.53
N ASN A 122 -3.82 7.22 -8.28
CA ASN A 122 -4.22 5.82 -8.11
C ASN A 122 -3.39 5.16 -7.01
N ILE A 123 -4.02 4.40 -6.12
CA ILE A 123 -3.34 3.58 -5.10
C ILE A 123 -3.61 2.10 -5.41
N LEU A 124 -2.55 1.29 -5.45
CA LEU A 124 -2.61 -0.16 -5.63
C LEU A 124 -2.07 -0.85 -4.38
N VAL A 125 -2.83 -1.80 -3.85
CA VAL A 125 -2.51 -2.58 -2.66
C VAL A 125 -2.63 -4.07 -2.96
#